data_AF-F6KI07-F1
#
_entry.id   AF-F6KI07-F1
#
_cell.length_a   1.000
_cell.length_b   1.000
_cell.length_c   1.000
_cell.angle_alpha   90.00
_cell.angle_beta   90.00
_cell.angle_gamma   90.00
#
_symmetry.space_group_name_H-M   'P 1'
#
loop_
_entity.id
_entity.type
_entity.pdbx_description
1 polymer ?
#
loop_
_entity_poly.entity_id
_entity_poly.type
_entity_poly.pdbx_seq_one_letter_code
_entity_poly.pdbx_strand_id
1 'polypeptide(L)' 'SMLITASYSLHMFLSTQTGSTLLNSQTEPTHSREHLLMALHIIPLMMISMKPELTI' A
#
# COMPACT_ATOMS: atom_id res chain seq x y z
N SER A 1 20.65 7.96 -1.83
CA SER A 1 19.55 7.55 -0.93
C SER A 1 18.30 7.17 -1.70
N MET A 2 17.85 7.99 -2.66
CA MET A 2 16.60 7.77 -3.42
C MET A 2 16.54 6.40 -4.15
N LEU A 3 17.65 5.96 -4.78
CA LEU A 3 17.72 4.66 -5.44
C LEU A 3 17.56 3.47 -4.48
N ILE A 4 18.12 3.57 -3.27
CA ILE A 4 18.02 2.49 -2.27
C ILE A 4 16.58 2.38 -1.77
N THR A 5 15.92 3.51 -1.50
CA THR A 5 14.50 3.55 -1.11
C THR A 5 13.61 2.98 -2.22
N ALA A 6 13.81 3.39 -3.47
CA ALA A 6 13.04 2.88 -4.60
C ALA A 6 13.23 1.36 -4.79
N SER A 7 14.47 0.87 -4.72
CA SER A 7 14.76 -0.56 -4.83
C SER A 7 14.15 -1.38 -3.70
N TYR A 8 14.17 -0.89 -2.46
CA TYR A 8 13.55 -1.58 -1.32
C TYR A 8 12.03 -1.62 -1.43
N SER A 9 11.39 -0.49 -1.77
CA SER A 9 9.93 -0.44 -1.99
C SER A 9 9.51 -1.35 -3.14
N LEU A 10 10.28 -1.39 -4.23
CA LEU A 10 10.03 -2.28 -5.36
C LEU A 10 10.19 -3.75 -4.97
N HIS A 11 11.24 -4.11 -4.24
CA HIS A 11 11.45 -5.47 -3.75
C HIS A 11 10.31 -5.94 -2.84
N MET A 12 9.86 -5.09 -1.91
CA MET A 12 8.70 -5.37 -1.05
C MET A 12 7.45 -5.62 -1.89
N PHE A 13 7.16 -4.76 -2.87
CA PHE A 13 5.99 -4.92 -3.75
C PHE A 13 6.03 -6.21 -4.59
N LEU A 14 7.17 -6.52 -5.22
CA LEU A 14 7.33 -7.73 -6.02
C LEU A 14 7.21 -9.00 -5.14
N SER A 15 7.82 -8.99 -3.95
CA SER A 15 7.85 -10.14 -3.05
C SER A 15 6.46 -10.47 -2.49
N THR A 16 5.65 -9.46 -2.13
CA THR A 16 4.33 -9.70 -1.51
C THR A 16 3.17 -9.78 -2.50
N GLN A 17 3.17 -8.99 -3.58
CA GLN A 17 2.02 -8.90 -4.50
C GLN A 17 2.20 -9.68 -5.80
N THR A 18 3.44 -9.87 -6.28
CA THR A 18 3.73 -10.47 -7.60
C THR A 18 4.40 -11.85 -7.49
N GLY A 19 4.82 -12.24 -6.29
CA GLY A 19 5.30 -13.59 -6.02
C GLY A 19 4.23 -14.64 -6.28
N SER A 20 4.65 -15.88 -6.57
CA SER A 20 3.71 -17.00 -6.69
C SER A 20 2.93 -17.14 -5.38
N THR A 21 1.61 -16.99 -5.44
CA THR A 21 0.73 -17.29 -4.31
C THR A 21 0.95 -18.75 -3.94
N LEU A 22 1.41 -19.01 -2.72
CA LEU A 22 1.64 -20.37 -2.24
C LEU A 22 0.37 -21.19 -2.50
N LEU A 23 0.49 -22.25 -3.32
CA LEU A 23 -0.61 -23.11 -3.79
C LEU A 23 -1.47 -23.72 -2.65
N ASN A 24 -1.03 -23.60 -1.40
CA ASN A 24 -1.70 -24.10 -0.20
C ASN A 24 -1.95 -23.00 0.86
N SER A 25 -1.90 -21.72 0.47
CA SER A 25 -2.22 -20.63 1.39
C SER A 25 -3.71 -20.34 1.31
N GLN A 26 -4.45 -20.70 2.37
CA GLN A 26 -5.82 -20.24 2.55
C GLN A 26 -5.79 -18.73 2.83
N THR A 27 -5.75 -17.93 1.78
CA THR A 27 -5.91 -16.48 1.90
C THR A 27 -7.39 -16.20 2.10
N GLU A 28 -7.79 -15.82 3.30
CA GLU A 28 -9.14 -15.35 3.54
C GLU A 28 -9.42 -14.09 2.70
N PRO A 29 -10.64 -13.93 2.17
CA PRO A 29 -10.98 -12.76 1.38
C PRO A 29 -10.86 -11.50 2.24
N THR A 30 -10.29 -10.44 1.66
CA THR A 30 -10.09 -9.16 2.34
C THR A 30 -11.42 -8.61 2.86
N HIS A 31 -11.46 -8.26 4.14
CA HIS A 31 -12.70 -7.85 4.79
C HIS A 31 -13.03 -6.37 4.53
N SER A 32 -14.32 -6.00 4.59
CA SER A 32 -14.77 -4.61 4.41
C SER A 32 -14.10 -3.64 5.40
N ARG A 33 -13.82 -4.09 6.63
CA ARG A 33 -13.09 -3.31 7.63
C ARG A 33 -11.68 -2.94 7.17
N GLU A 34 -10.97 -3.86 6.53
CA GLU A 34 -9.60 -3.65 6.07
C GLU A 34 -9.57 -2.66 4.90
N HIS A 35 -10.53 -2.78 3.97
CA HIS A 35 -10.70 -1.83 2.88
C HIS A 35 -11.03 -0.42 3.39
N LEU A 36 -11.94 -0.30 4.36
CA LEU A 36 -12.28 0.98 4.96
C LEU A 36 -11.08 1.61 5.65
N LEU A 37 -10.27 0.80 6.35
CA LEU A 37 -9.06 1.27 7.00
C LEU A 37 -8.03 1.76 5.96
N MET A 38 -7.78 1.00 4.89
CA MET A 38 -6.89 1.44 3.81
C MET A 38 -7.39 2.72 3.13
N ALA A 39 -8.70 2.81 2.85
CA ALA A 39 -9.29 4.01 2.27
C ALA A 39 -9.10 5.23 3.19
N LEU A 40 -9.36 5.09 4.50
CA LEU A 40 -9.19 6.17 5.47
C LEU A 40 -7.72 6.63 5.59
N HIS A 41 -6.74 5.79 5.27
CA HIS A 41 -5.33 6.18 5.28
C HIS A 41 -4.88 6.79 3.95
N ILE A 42 -5.29 6.23 2.81
CA ILE A 42 -4.83 6.66 1.48
C ILE A 42 -5.53 7.96 1.02
N ILE A 43 -6.83 8.10 1.29
CA ILE A 43 -7.62 9.29 0.91
C ILE A 43 -7.03 10.59 1.47
N PRO A 44 -6.73 10.71 2.78
CA PRO A 44 -6.15 11.94 3.31
C PRO A 44 -4.74 12.20 2.76
N LEU A 45 -3.90 11.17 2.59
CA LEU A 45 -2.57 11.34 2.00
C LEU A 45 -2.65 11.88 0.56
N MET A 46 -3.55 11.32 -0.27
CA MET A 46 -3.77 11.81 -1.62
C MET A 46 -4.33 13.25 -1.63
N MET A 47 -5.29 13.54 -0.74
CA MET A 47 -5.88 14.86 -0.63
C MET A 47 -4.84 15.93 -0.23
N ILE A 48 -3.97 15.61 0.72
CA ILE A 48 -2.86 16.48 1.14
C ILE A 48 -1.87 16.69 0.00
N SER A 49 -1.56 15.64 -0.78
CA SER A 49 -0.68 15.77 -1.95
C SER A 49 -1.25 16.70 -3.03
N MET A 50 -2.57 16.78 -3.19
CA MET A 50 -3.22 17.65 -4.18
C MET A 50 -3.40 19.09 -3.70
N LYS A 51 -3.60 19.29 -2.38
CA LYS A 51 -3.74 20.61 -1.75
C LYS A 51 -2.92 20.66 -0.45
N PRO A 52 -1.59 20.85 -0.56
CA PRO A 52 -0.71 20.89 0.62
C PRO A 52 -1.02 22.09 1.54
N GLU A 53 -1.68 23.11 1.01
CA GLU A 53 -2.11 24.31 1.75
C GLU A 53 -3.15 24.02 2.84
N LEU A 54 -3.81 22.86 2.84
CA LEU A 54 -4.78 22.48 3.89
C LEU A 54 -4.11 21.98 5.19
N THR A 55 -2.79 21.76 5.16
CA THR A 55 -2.01 21.24 6.30
C THR A 55 -1.04 22.26 6.89
N ILE A 56 -1.02 23.47 6.33
CA ILE A 56 -0.21 24.61 6.79
C ILE A 56 -1.13 25.63 7.44
#